data_AF-N1QLI2-F1
#
_entry.id   AF-N1QLI2-F1
#
_cell.length_a   1.000
_cell.length_b   1.000
_cell.length_c   1.000
_cell.angle_alpha   90.00
_cell.angle_beta   90.00
_cell.angle_gamma   90.00
#
_symmetry.space_group_name_H-M   'P 1'
#
loop_
_entity.id
_entity.type
_entity.pdbx_description
1 polymer ?
#
loop_
_entity_poly.entity_id
_entity_poly.type
_entity_poly.pdbx_seq_one_letter_code
_entity_poly.pdbx_strand_id
1 'polypeptide(L)' 'MPPADQDTKKRAARDTVDILFEISTILNTNLDRQCLSYCISLIENGVNPEALAVRQLSRPLSTLLLLS' A
#
# COMPACT_ATOMS: atom_id res chain seq x y z
N MET A 1 -4.12 19.59 24.64
CA MET A 1 -4.49 18.36 23.89
C MET A 1 -3.54 17.25 24.35
N PRO A 2 -4.03 16.14 24.91
CA PRO A 2 -3.17 15.12 25.50
C PRO A 2 -2.32 14.43 24.42
N PRO A 3 -1.06 14.04 24.73
CA PRO A 3 -0.17 13.37 23.77
C PRO A 3 -0.58 11.93 23.41
N ALA A 4 -1.50 11.32 24.17
CA ALA A 4 -1.90 9.91 24.01
C ALA A 4 -2.64 9.59 22.69
N ASP A 5 -3.32 10.57 22.08
CA ASP A 5 -4.07 10.36 20.83
C ASP A 5 -3.16 10.13 19.62
N GLN A 6 -1.98 10.75 19.60
CA GLN A 6 -1.06 10.65 18.46
C GLN A 6 -0.42 9.27 18.37
N ASP A 7 0.00 8.70 19.50
CA ASP A 7 0.60 7.37 19.54
C ASP A 7 -0.41 6.27 19.21
N THR A 8 -1.65 6.44 19.65
CA THR A 8 -2.76 5.54 19.31
C THR A 8 -3.07 5.56 17.81
N LYS A 9 -3.12 6.75 17.20
CA LYS A 9 -3.32 6.91 15.75
C LYS A 9 -2.17 6.29 14.94
N LYS A 10 -0.92 6.47 15.37
CA LYS A 10 0.25 5.87 14.70
C LYS A 10 0.25 4.34 14.78
N ARG A 11 -0.17 3.77 15.92
CA ARG A 11 -0.36 2.32 16.06
C ARG A 11 -1.46 1.80 15.14
N ALA A 12 -2.63 2.44 15.17
CA ALA A 12 -3.75 2.06 14.31
C ALA A 12 -3.39 2.13 12.81
N ALA A 13 -2.64 3.15 12.39
CA ALA A 13 -2.16 3.27 11.01
C ALA A 13 -1.22 2.11 10.62
N ARG A 14 -0.29 1.73 11.51
CA ARG A 14 0.60 0.59 11.28
C ARG A 14 -0.17 -0.73 11.20
N ASP A 15 -1.10 -0.96 12.12
CA ASP A 15 -1.93 -2.18 12.12
C ASP A 15 -2.78 -2.25 10.84
N THR A 16 -3.33 -1.12 10.39
CA THR A 16 -4.09 -1.04 9.14
C THR A 16 -3.22 -1.42 7.93
N VAL A 17 -1.98 -0.89 7.85
CA VAL A 17 -1.04 -1.23 6.77
C VAL A 17 -0.66 -2.72 6.81
N ASP A 18 -0.49 -3.29 8.00
CA ASP A 18 -0.15 -4.69 8.20
C ASP A 18 -1.26 -5.63 7.70
N ILE A 19 -2.50 -5.36 8.11
CA ILE A 19 -3.69 -6.09 7.68
C ILE A 19 -3.87 -5.97 6.16
N LEU A 20 -3.73 -4.77 5.60
CA LEU A 20 -3.83 -4.56 4.16
C LEU A 20 -2.74 -5.32 3.39
N PHE A 21 -1.53 -5.40 3.93
CA PHE A 21 -0.44 -6.16 3.33
C PHE A 21 -0.72 -7.67 3.35
N GLU A 22 -1.28 -8.19 4.44
CA GLU A 22 -1.72 -9.58 4.55
C GLU A 22 -2.81 -9.90 3.51
N ILE A 23 -3.83 -9.03 3.38
CA ILE A 23 -4.87 -9.14 2.34
C ILE A 23 -4.24 -9.12 0.94
N SER A 24 -3.29 -8.23 0.70
CA SER A 24 -2.60 -8.10 -0.59
C SER A 24 -1.80 -9.37 -0.96
N THR A 25 -1.25 -10.04 0.06
CA THR A 25 -0.51 -11.31 -0.07
C THR A 25 -1.46 -12.46 -0.39
N ILE A 26 -2.59 -12.54 0.32
CA ILE A 26 -3.64 -13.55 0.07
C ILE A 26 -4.19 -13.42 -1.36
N LEU A 27 -4.42 -12.18 -1.82
CA LEU A 27 -4.90 -11.88 -3.17
C LEU A 27 -3.79 -11.96 -4.24
N ASN A 28 -2.57 -12.36 -3.88
CA ASN A 28 -1.41 -12.47 -4.79
C ASN A 28 -1.11 -11.20 -5.62
N THR A 29 -1.46 -10.04 -5.07
CA THR A 29 -1.29 -8.74 -5.77
C THR A 29 0.17 -8.29 -5.87
N ASN A 30 1.10 -8.97 -5.17
CA ASN A 30 2.54 -8.65 -5.13
C ASN A 30 2.82 -7.18 -4.75
N LEU A 31 1.98 -6.61 -3.88
CA LEU A 31 2.13 -5.25 -3.37
C LEU A 31 3.12 -5.22 -2.19
N ASP A 32 4.23 -4.51 -2.36
CA ASP A 32 5.19 -4.27 -1.28
C ASP A 32 4.64 -3.27 -0.23
N ARG A 33 5.07 -3.38 1.04
CA ARG A 33 4.67 -2.45 2.12
C ARG A 33 4.91 -0.99 1.77
N GLN A 34 5.99 -0.66 1.06
CA GLN A 34 6.24 0.71 0.60
C GLN A 34 5.22 1.17 -0.44
N CYS A 35 4.85 0.30 -1.38
CA CYS A 35 3.82 0.60 -2.37
C CYS A 35 2.46 0.82 -1.71
N LEU A 36 2.13 0.01 -0.70
CA LEU A 36 0.88 0.11 0.05
C LEU A 36 0.80 1.44 0.82
N SER A 37 1.89 1.83 1.51
CA SER A 37 1.99 3.14 2.15
C SER A 37 1.83 4.30 1.16
N TYR A 38 2.43 4.19 -0.03
CA TYR A 38 2.32 5.21 -1.07
C TYR A 38 0.89 5.31 -1.63
N CYS A 39 0.22 4.17 -1.86
CA CYS A 39 -1.17 4.13 -2.27
C CYS A 39 -2.07 4.81 -1.23
N ILE A 40 -1.87 4.55 0.06
CA ILE A 40 -2.64 5.21 1.13
C ILE A 40 -2.44 6.73 1.07
N SER A 41 -1.19 7.20 0.99
CA SER A 41 -0.92 8.64 0.88
C SER A 41 -1.54 9.26 -0.37
N LEU A 42 -1.55 8.56 -1.50
CA LEU A 42 -2.18 9.06 -2.72
C LEU A 42 -3.71 9.11 -2.59
N ILE A 43 -4.33 8.11 -1.97
CA ILE A 43 -5.77 8.09 -1.70
C ILE A 43 -6.15 9.22 -0.74
N GLU A 44 -5.33 9.47 0.30
CA GLU A 44 -5.49 10.63 1.19
C GLU A 44 -5.36 11.98 0.45
N ASN A 45 -4.61 12.03 -0.64
CA ASN A 45 -4.51 13.19 -1.53
C ASN A 45 -5.65 13.27 -2.57
N GLY A 46 -6.64 12.37 -2.53
CA GLY A 46 -7.81 12.38 -3.42
C GLY A 46 -7.59 11.66 -4.75
N VAL A 47 -6.53 10.86 -4.88
CA VAL A 47 -6.30 10.03 -6.08
C VAL A 47 -7.25 8.84 -6.07
N ASN A 48 -7.86 8.55 -7.21
CA ASN A 48 -8.77 7.42 -7.36
C ASN A 48 -8.03 6.08 -7.12
N PRO A 49 -8.43 5.26 -6.13
CA PRO A 49 -7.81 3.97 -5.83
C PRO A 49 -7.90 2.96 -6.99
N GLU A 50 -8.94 3.00 -7.83
CA GLU A 50 -9.06 2.08 -8.97
C GLU A 50 -7.98 2.34 -10.03
N ALA A 51 -7.69 3.61 -10.31
CA ALA A 51 -6.62 4.00 -11.24
C ALA A 51 -5.23 3.59 -10.71
N LEU A 52 -5.06 3.59 -9.38
CA LEU A 52 -3.86 3.13 -8.70
C LEU A 52 -3.70 1.60 -8.77
N ALA A 53 -4.77 0.85 -8.54
CA ALA A 53 -4.77 -0.61 -8.58
C ALA A 53 -4.39 -1.14 -9.97
N VAL A 54 -4.98 -0.57 -11.03
CA VAL A 54 -4.67 -0.95 -12.42
C VAL A 54 -3.20 -0.70 -12.75
N ARG A 55 -2.66 0.45 -12.34
CA ARG A 55 -1.26 0.80 -12.64
C ARG A 55 -0.25 -0.09 -11.91
N GLN A 56 -0.60 -0.56 -10.70
CA GLN A 56 0.27 -1.43 -9.91
C GLN A 56 0.20 -2.90 -10.34
N LEU A 57 -0.99 -3.40 -10.69
CA LEU A 57 -1.16 -4.75 -11.25
C LEU A 57 -0.60 -4.85 -12.68
N SER A 58 -0.62 -3.76 -13.45
CA SER A 58 0.01 -3.66 -14.77
C SER A 58 1.51 -3.38 -14.73
N ARG A 59 2.20 -3.43 -13.58
CA ARG A 59 3.67 -3.55 -13.59
C ARG A 59 3.97 -4.97 -14.04
N PRO A 60 4.25 -5.22 -15.33
CA PRO A 60 4.51 -6.56 -15.75
C PRO A 60 5.86 -6.96 -15.16
N LEU A 61 6.06 -8.25 -14.94
CA LEU A 61 7.34 -8.92 -14.65
C LEU A 61 8.45 -8.65 -15.70
N SER A 62 8.30 -7.63 -16.55
CA SER A 62 9.15 -7.28 -17.68
C SER A 62 10.51 -6.68 -17.28
N THR A 63 10.68 -6.18 -16.06
CA THR A 63 12.01 -5.70 -15.62
C THR A 63 12.97 -6.82 -15.23
N LEU A 64 12.47 -8.06 -15.03
CA LEU A 64 13.30 -9.22 -14.68
C LEU A 64 13.68 -10.10 -15.89
N LEU A 65 13.02 -9.95 -17.04
CA LEU A 65 13.31 -10.74 -18.25
C LEU A 65 14.16 -10.00 -19.30
N LEU A 66 14.57 -8.75 -19.05
CA LEU A 66 15.45 -7.99 -19.95
C LEU A 66 16.94 -8.01 -19.52
N LEU A 67 17.30 -8.83 -18.53
CA LEU A 67 18.68 -9.03 -18.07
C LEU A 67 19.18 -10.48 -18.25
N SER A 68 18.62 -11.22 -19.20
CA SER A 68 19.13 -12.52 -19.68
C SER A 68 19.21 -12.51 -21.20
#